data_AF-A0A953UC58-F1
#
_entry.id   AF-A0A953UC58-F1
#
_cell.length_a   1.000
_cell.length_b   1.000
_cell.length_c   1.000
_cell.angle_alpha   90.00
_cell.angle_beta   90.00
_cell.angle_gamma   90.00
#
_symmetry.space_group_name_H-M   'P 1'
#
loop_
_entity.id
_entity.type
_entity.pdbx_description
1 polymer ?
#
loop_
_entity_poly.entity_id
_entity_poly.type
_entity_poly.pdbx_seq_one_letter_code
_entity_poly.pdbx_strand_id
1 'polypeptide(L)'
;MTRVLLLGLDPETVDFSDPALPPGMTAEKVHAGIAVAQRQFAERGWEGDVGLIRPDETAGPAVERMLASKSYDCVVIGAGVRLPPRCLALFEVVINSIRKAAP
;
A
#
# COMPACT_ATOMS: atom_id res chain seq x y z
N MET A 1 8.49 10.82 -16.53
CA MET A 1 9.26 10.25 -15.39
C MET A 1 8.37 9.19 -14.78
N THR A 2 8.89 7.98 -14.56
CA THR A 2 8.06 6.87 -14.03
C THR A 2 7.64 7.18 -12.60
N ARG A 3 6.34 7.12 -12.30
CA ARG A 3 5.78 7.33 -10.96
C ARG A 3 5.15 6.04 -10.44
N VAL A 4 5.53 5.68 -9.21
CA VAL A 4 5.05 4.47 -8.52
C VAL A 4 4.31 4.87 -7.26
N LEU A 5 3.11 4.32 -7.07
CA LEU A 5 2.38 4.38 -5.80
C LEU A 5 2.67 3.12 -5.00
N LEU A 6 3.36 3.24 -3.86
CA LEU A 6 3.49 2.18 -2.87
C LEU A 6 2.30 2.24 -1.91
N LEU A 7 1.31 1.39 -2.15
CA LEU A 7 0.05 1.34 -1.39
C LEU A 7 0.12 0.28 -0.28
N GLY A 8 -0.17 0.66 0.96
CA GLY A 8 -0.15 -0.25 2.11
C GLY A 8 -1.14 0.16 3.20
N LEU A 9 -1.24 -0.67 4.24
CA LEU A 9 -1.99 -0.32 5.45
C LEU A 9 -1.25 0.77 6.23
N ASP A 10 -2.00 1.68 6.85
CA ASP A 10 -1.50 2.52 7.94
C ASP A 10 -0.93 1.61 9.04
N PRO A 11 0.39 1.64 9.32
CA PRO A 11 1.03 0.73 10.27
C PRO A 11 0.40 0.78 11.67
N GLU A 12 -0.16 1.92 12.07
CA GLU A 12 -0.83 2.10 13.36
C GLU A 12 -2.18 1.35 13.45
N THR A 13 -2.71 0.86 12.33
CA THR A 13 -3.95 0.09 12.26
C THR A 13 -3.72 -1.42 12.13
N VAL A 14 -2.46 -1.85 12.08
CA VAL A 14 -2.10 -3.26 11.86
C VAL A 14 -2.05 -3.99 13.19
N ASP A 15 -2.80 -5.09 13.29
CA ASP A 15 -2.64 -6.06 14.36
C ASP A 15 -1.39 -6.93 14.11
N PHE A 16 -0.26 -6.53 14.69
CA PHE A 16 1.01 -7.25 14.60
C PHE A 16 1.07 -8.53 15.44
N SER A 17 0.04 -8.83 16.25
CA SER A 17 -0.05 -10.11 16.96
C SER A 17 -0.53 -11.25 16.07
N ASP A 18 -1.04 -10.94 14.88
CA ASP A 18 -1.62 -11.93 14.01
C ASP A 18 -0.58 -12.89 13.41
N PRO A 19 -0.80 -14.22 13.51
CA PRO A 19 0.18 -15.23 13.12
C PRO A 19 0.40 -15.33 11.59
N ALA A 20 -0.46 -14.72 10.77
CA ALA A 20 -0.24 -14.64 9.33
C ALA A 20 0.80 -13.57 8.95
N LEU A 21 1.22 -12.72 9.89
CA LEU A 21 2.30 -11.75 9.68
C LEU A 21 3.66 -12.38 10.04
N PRO A 22 4.76 -11.91 9.41
CA PRO A 22 6.10 -12.35 9.78
C PRO A 22 6.38 -12.14 11.28
N PRO A 23 6.97 -13.13 11.98
CA PRO A 23 7.26 -13.01 13.41
C PRO A 23 8.12 -11.78 13.74
N GLY A 24 7.72 -11.06 14.78
CA GLY A 24 8.42 -9.87 15.25
C GLY A 24 8.31 -8.66 14.32
N MET A 25 7.34 -8.63 13.40
CA MET A 25 7.01 -7.44 12.62
C MET A 25 6.48 -6.33 13.53
N THR A 26 6.84 -5.08 13.24
CA THR A 26 6.40 -3.89 13.99
C THR A 26 6.16 -2.73 13.02
N ALA A 27 5.48 -1.67 13.48
CA ALA A 27 5.27 -0.45 12.69
C ALA A 27 6.60 0.17 12.24
N GLU A 28 7.61 0.20 13.11
CA GLU A 28 8.94 0.74 12.79
C GLU A 28 9.62 -0.06 11.67
N LYS A 29 9.49 -1.40 11.69
CA LYS A 29 10.02 -2.26 10.62
C LYS A 29 9.30 -2.01 9.29
N VAL A 30 7.99 -1.77 9.33
CA VAL A 30 7.21 -1.41 8.13
C VAL A 30 7.69 -0.06 7.57
N HIS A 31 7.83 0.97 8.41
CA HIS A 31 8.34 2.27 8.00
C HIS A 31 9.77 2.21 7.45
N ALA A 32 10.64 1.42 8.08
CA ALA A 32 11.99 1.18 7.57
C ALA A 32 11.98 0.52 6.19
N GLY A 33 11.10 -0.47 5.97
CA GLY A 33 10.90 -1.11 4.67
C GLY A 33 10.41 -0.13 3.59
N ILE A 34 9.45 0.74 3.92
CA ILE A 34 8.96 1.80 3.03
C ILE A 34 10.10 2.74 2.64
N ALA A 35 10.92 3.18 3.60
CA ALA A 35 12.05 4.06 3.34
C ALA A 35 13.11 3.40 2.42
N VAL A 36 13.33 2.09 2.57
CA VAL A 36 14.19 1.33 1.65
C VAL A 36 13.60 1.31 0.24
N ALA A 37 12.30 1.02 0.09
CA ALA A 37 11.64 1.00 -1.22
C ALA A 37 11.70 2.37 -1.92
N GLN A 38 11.45 3.46 -1.19
CA GLN A 38 11.56 4.82 -1.74
C GLN A 38 12.97 5.15 -2.21
N ARG A 39 14.01 4.76 -1.45
CA ARG A 39 15.41 4.91 -1.89
C ARG A 39 15.69 4.13 -3.18
N GLN A 40 15.23 2.88 -3.27
CA GLN A 40 15.40 2.05 -4.46
C GLN A 40 14.67 2.62 -5.69
N PHE A 41 13.51 3.28 -5.51
CA PHE A 41 12.84 3.99 -6.58
C PHE A 41 13.65 5.20 -7.05
N ALA A 42 14.15 6.02 -6.12
CA ALA A 42 14.96 7.19 -6.43
C ALA A 42 16.27 6.81 -7.16
N GLU A 43 16.95 5.75 -6.73
CA GLU A 43 18.16 5.20 -7.39
C GLU A 43 17.91 4.79 -8.86
N ARG A 44 16.67 4.44 -9.20
CA ARG A 44 16.23 4.09 -10.57
C ARG A 44 15.70 5.29 -11.35
N GLY A 45 15.68 6.49 -10.76
CA GLY A 45 15.11 7.69 -11.36
C GLY A 45 13.57 7.71 -11.38
N TRP A 46 12.93 6.93 -10.50
CA TRP A 46 11.47 6.90 -10.36
C TRP A 46 11.00 7.82 -9.22
N GLU A 47 9.81 8.38 -9.38
CA GLU A 47 9.12 9.06 -8.28
C GLU A 47 8.29 8.06 -7.47
N GLY A 48 8.50 8.00 -6.17
CA GLY A 48 7.81 7.08 -5.26
C GLY A 48 6.90 7.79 -4.28
N ASP A 49 5.58 7.69 -4.47
CA ASP A 49 4.60 8.15 -3.48
C ASP A 49 4.20 6.97 -2.56
N VAL A 50 3.94 7.26 -1.29
CA VAL A 50 3.45 6.28 -0.31
C VAL A 50 1.98 6.57 -0.03
N GLY A 51 1.11 5.59 -0.28
CA GLY A 51 -0.31 5.65 0.03
C GLY A 51 -0.64 4.73 1.19
N LEU A 52 -1.11 5.28 2.31
CA LEU A 52 -1.54 4.50 3.47
C LEU A 52 -3.06 4.52 3.59
N ILE A 53 -3.66 3.33 3.74
CA ILE A 53 -5.11 3.14 3.91
C ILE A 53 -5.41 2.48 5.24
N ARG A 54 -6.59 2.74 5.78
CA ARG A 54 -7.12 2.01 6.95
C ARG A 54 -7.88 0.77 6.48
N PRO A 55 -7.93 -0.32 7.25
CA PRO A 55 -8.66 -1.54 6.91
C PRO A 55 -10.17 -1.40 7.23
N ASP A 56 -10.80 -0.33 6.74
CA ASP A 56 -12.21 -0.01 6.95
C ASP A 56 -12.87 0.45 5.63
N GLU A 57 -14.13 0.86 5.69
CA GLU A 57 -14.91 1.33 4.54
C GLU A 57 -14.30 2.52 3.79
N THR A 58 -13.35 3.24 4.39
CA THR A 58 -12.68 4.37 3.76
C THR A 58 -11.56 3.97 2.80
N ALA A 59 -11.14 2.69 2.81
CA ALA A 59 -10.05 2.16 1.99
C ALA A 59 -10.23 2.44 0.50
N GLY A 60 -11.36 2.02 -0.09
CA GLY A 60 -11.65 2.21 -1.51
C GLY A 60 -11.64 3.69 -1.92
N PRO A 61 -12.44 4.55 -1.26
CA PRO A 61 -12.43 5.99 -1.51
C PRO A 61 -11.06 6.67 -1.31
N ALA A 62 -10.22 6.17 -0.39
CA ALA A 62 -8.86 6.67 -0.23
C ALA A 62 -7.97 6.30 -1.43
N VAL A 63 -8.04 5.06 -1.91
CA VAL A 63 -7.33 4.60 -3.11
C VAL A 63 -7.75 5.43 -4.33
N GLU A 64 -9.06 5.61 -4.55
CA GLU A 64 -9.58 6.38 -5.69
C GLU A 64 -9.08 7.84 -5.65
N ARG A 65 -9.07 8.47 -4.46
CA ARG A 65 -8.54 9.85 -4.31
C ARG A 65 -7.04 9.93 -4.58
N MET A 66 -6.25 8.96 -4.11
CA MET A 66 -4.80 8.93 -4.37
C MET A 66 -4.54 8.83 -5.88
N LEU A 67 -5.24 7.94 -6.58
CA LEU A 67 -5.10 7.73 -8.02
C LEU A 67 -5.64 8.89 -8.86
N ALA A 68 -6.64 9.63 -8.36
CA ALA A 68 -7.12 10.85 -9.00
C ALA A 68 -6.15 12.04 -8.86
N SER A 69 -5.27 12.03 -7.86
CA SER A 69 -4.37 13.16 -7.58
C SER A 69 -3.20 13.28 -8.56
N LYS A 70 -2.74 12.16 -9.13
CA LYS A 70 -1.60 12.08 -10.06
C LYS A 70 -1.74 10.85 -10.95
N SER A 71 -1.16 10.88 -12.15
CA SER A 71 -1.02 9.68 -12.98
C SER A 71 0.15 8.82 -12.48
N TYR A 72 -0.12 7.53 -12.25
CA TYR A 72 0.88 6.55 -11.82
C TYR A 72 1.08 5.50 -12.92
N ASP A 73 2.33 5.13 -13.19
CA ASP A 73 2.67 4.07 -14.14
C ASP A 73 2.57 2.68 -13.49
N CYS A 74 2.66 2.63 -12.15
CA CYS A 74 2.59 1.38 -11.39
C CYS A 74 2.00 1.62 -9.99
N VAL A 75 1.16 0.69 -9.54
CA VAL A 75 0.71 0.59 -8.16
C VAL A 75 1.28 -0.69 -7.55
N VAL A 76 2.07 -0.54 -6.50
CA VAL A 76 2.61 -1.65 -5.71
C VAL A 76 1.74 -1.85 -4.50
N ILE A 77 1.01 -2.97 -4.44
CA ILE A 77 0.19 -3.33 -3.28
C ILE A 77 1.05 -4.07 -2.25
N GLY A 78 1.20 -3.49 -1.07
CA GLY A 78 1.99 -4.00 0.03
C GLY A 78 1.53 -5.37 0.52
N ALA A 79 2.48 -6.19 0.98
CA ALA A 79 2.24 -7.56 1.42
C ALA A 79 1.16 -7.67 2.52
N GLY A 80 1.11 -6.71 3.44
CA GLY A 80 0.10 -6.68 4.52
C GLY A 80 -1.34 -6.55 4.05
N VAL A 81 -1.58 -6.07 2.82
CA VAL A 81 -2.92 -6.02 2.21
C VAL A 81 -3.25 -7.32 1.48
N ARG A 82 -2.28 -7.90 0.77
CA ARG A 82 -2.51 -8.97 -0.21
C ARG A 82 -2.21 -10.39 0.26
N LEU A 83 -1.52 -10.58 1.40
CA LEU A 83 -1.12 -11.91 1.89
C LEU A 83 -1.98 -12.44 3.05
N PRO A 84 -2.30 -11.65 4.10
CA PRO A 84 -3.07 -12.18 5.22
C PRO A 84 -4.49 -12.58 4.77
N PRO A 85 -4.96 -13.81 5.05
CA PRO A 85 -6.28 -14.27 4.58
C PRO A 85 -7.46 -13.37 5.01
N ARG A 86 -7.38 -12.79 6.22
CA ARG A 86 -8.41 -11.85 6.73
C ARG A 86 -8.52 -10.57 5.91
N CYS A 87 -7.49 -10.22 5.15
CA CYS A 87 -7.46 -9.03 4.31
C CYS A 87 -8.05 -9.27 2.92
N LEU A 88 -8.58 -10.46 2.60
CA LEU A 88 -9.12 -10.76 1.26
C LEU A 88 -10.17 -9.74 0.80
N ALA A 89 -11.18 -9.45 1.62
CA ALA A 89 -12.23 -8.49 1.27
C ALA A 89 -11.65 -7.08 1.06
N LEU A 90 -10.69 -6.66 1.89
CA LEU A 90 -9.99 -5.40 1.71
C LEU A 90 -9.18 -5.38 0.40
N PHE A 91 -8.48 -6.47 0.09
CA PHE A 91 -7.69 -6.58 -1.13
C PHE A 91 -8.59 -6.50 -2.37
N GLU A 92 -9.77 -7.12 -2.34
CA GLU A 92 -10.78 -6.99 -3.40
C GLU A 92 -11.25 -5.55 -3.57
N VAL A 93 -11.53 -4.83 -2.48
CA VAL A 93 -11.88 -3.39 -2.53
C VAL A 93 -10.74 -2.60 -3.16
N VAL A 94 -9.50 -2.81 -2.69
CA VAL A 94 -8.32 -2.09 -3.20
C VAL A 94 -8.12 -2.32 -4.69
N ILE A 95 -8.14 -3.58 -5.16
CA ILE A 95 -7.89 -3.87 -6.57
C ILE A 95 -9.03 -3.37 -7.48
N ASN A 96 -10.27 -3.42 -7.00
CA ASN A 96 -11.42 -2.87 -7.74
C ASN A 96 -11.35 -1.34 -7.83
N SER A 97 -10.97 -0.66 -6.74
CA SER A 97 -10.76 0.79 -6.75
C SER A 97 -9.59 1.20 -7.65
N ILE A 98 -8.48 0.45 -7.65
CA ILE A 98 -7.37 0.66 -8.60
C ILE A 98 -7.87 0.51 -10.03
N ARG A 99 -8.59 -0.57 -10.34
CA ARG A 99 -9.12 -0.82 -11.69
C ARG A 99 -10.09 0.26 -12.15
N LYS A 100 -10.95 0.76 -11.26
CA LYS A 100 -11.93 1.81 -11.55
C LYS A 100 -11.27 3.17 -11.82
N ALA A 101 -10.18 3.47 -11.11
CA ALA A 101 -9.45 4.73 -11.23
C ALA A 101 -8.25 4.66 -12.19
N ALA A 102 -7.96 3.48 -12.75
CA ALA A 102 -6.94 3.34 -13.79
C ALA A 102 -7.35 4.14 -15.04
N PRO A 103 -6.40 4.81 -15.72
CA PRO A 103 -6.67 5.58 -16.93
C PRO A 103 -7.16 4.70 -18.09
#